data_AF-A0A9D5AIZ9-F1
#
_entry.id   AF-A0A9D5AIZ9-F1
#
_cell.length_a   1.000
_cell.length_b   1.000
_cell.length_c   1.000
_cell.angle_alpha   90.00
_cell.angle_beta   90.00
_cell.angle_gamma   90.00
#
_symmetry.space_group_name_H-M   'P 1'
#
loop_
_entity.id
_entity.type
_entity.pdbx_description
1 polymer ?
#
loop_
_entity_poly.entity_id
_entity_poly.type
_entity_poly.pdbx_seq_one_letter_code
_entity_poly.pdbx_strand_id
1 'polypeptide(L)'
;MTANNLLDCFKFRFFSARKHGLVDAVVRNNPLDKTAVVALPGGIGTLDEMFEMLALIQLERIGSKHPVPFLLMNYDSFYSKLLDFLDVCEDWGTVSKGEVASLWKVCNSNSEALAYLADFYRISSGDTSQKNETKLHSTHDLIS
;
A
#
# COMPACT_ATOMS: atom_id res chain seq x y z
N MET A 1 17.42 20.25 1.91
CA MET A 1 16.08 20.54 1.40
C MET A 1 15.12 19.72 2.26
N THR A 2 14.59 20.34 3.31
CA THR A 2 13.72 19.69 4.30
C THR A 2 12.39 19.37 3.62
N ALA A 3 12.11 18.10 3.40
CA ALA A 3 10.75 17.65 3.09
C ALA A 3 9.90 17.90 4.33
N ASN A 4 9.13 18.98 4.31
CA ASN A 4 8.02 19.13 5.24
C ASN A 4 7.06 17.99 4.93
N ASN A 5 6.99 16.99 5.80
CA ASN A 5 5.95 15.96 5.77
C ASN A 5 4.62 16.62 6.14
N LEU A 6 4.02 17.32 5.17
CA LEU A 6 2.68 17.85 5.30
C LEU A 6 1.72 16.65 5.21
N LEU A 7 1.13 16.28 6.34
CA LEU A 7 -0.04 15.41 6.33
C LEU A 7 -1.21 16.24 5.82
N ASP A 8 -1.51 16.12 4.53
CA ASP A 8 -2.66 16.77 3.93
C ASP A 8 -3.95 16.03 4.30
N CYS A 9 -4.89 16.73 4.94
CA CYS A 9 -6.19 16.19 5.33
C CYS A 9 -7.29 16.89 4.54
N PHE A 10 -7.92 16.15 3.63
CA PHE A 10 -9.09 16.62 2.89
C PHE A 10 -10.38 16.09 3.51
N LYS A 11 -11.35 16.98 3.74
CA LYS A 11 -12.67 16.63 4.26
C LYS A 11 -13.68 16.58 3.13
N PHE A 12 -14.35 15.44 3.00
CA PHE A 12 -15.40 15.23 1.99
C PHE A 12 -16.77 15.17 2.66
N ARG A 13 -17.76 15.83 2.07
CA ARG A 13 -19.17 15.71 2.50
C ARG A 13 -19.83 14.45 1.96
N PHE A 14 -19.37 13.94 0.82
CA PHE A 14 -19.95 12.80 0.13
C PHE A 14 -18.98 11.62 0.11
N PHE A 15 -19.51 10.43 0.41
CA PHE A 15 -18.75 9.19 0.44
C PHE A 15 -18.11 8.83 -0.92
N SER A 16 -18.86 9.00 -2.00
CA SER A 16 -18.38 8.74 -3.37
C SER A 16 -17.19 9.62 -3.75
N ALA A 17 -17.20 10.91 -3.37
CA ALA A 17 -16.10 11.82 -3.64
C ALA A 17 -14.82 11.40 -2.90
N ARG A 18 -14.96 10.88 -1.67
CA ARG A 18 -13.84 10.35 -0.89
C ARG A 18 -13.22 9.12 -1.56
N LYS A 19 -14.06 8.20 -2.03
CA LYS A 19 -13.62 7.00 -2.76
C LYS A 19 -12.92 7.35 -4.08
N HIS A 20 -13.49 8.28 -4.84
CA HIS A 20 -12.85 8.76 -6.07
C HIS A 20 -11.49 9.39 -5.79
N GLY A 21 -11.37 10.22 -4.74
CA GLY A 21 -10.08 10.80 -4.34
C GLY A 21 -9.04 9.74 -3.95
N LEU A 22 -9.46 8.63 -3.34
CA LEU A 22 -8.57 7.49 -3.06
C LEU A 22 -8.09 6.83 -4.35
N VAL A 23 -8.97 6.60 -5.31
CA VAL A 23 -8.62 6.05 -6.64
C VAL A 23 -7.65 6.97 -7.36
N ASP A 24 -7.92 8.27 -7.38
CA ASP A 24 -7.05 9.26 -8.03
C ASP A 24 -5.66 9.32 -7.40
N ALA A 25 -5.56 9.17 -6.08
CA ALA A 25 -4.28 9.10 -5.37
C ALA A 25 -3.47 7.84 -5.72
N VAL A 26 -4.15 6.77 -6.13
CA VAL A 26 -3.51 5.50 -6.50
C VAL A 26 -3.06 5.48 -7.97
N VAL A 27 -3.77 6.19 -8.85
CA VAL A 27 -3.44 6.23 -10.28
C VAL A 27 -2.08 6.91 -10.52
N ARG A 28 -1.18 6.16 -11.17
CA ARG A 28 0.17 6.64 -11.53
C ARG A 28 0.18 7.16 -12.96
N ASN A 29 0.67 8.39 -13.14
CA ASN A 29 0.86 9.02 -14.45
C ASN A 29 2.33 9.07 -14.88
N ASN A 30 3.27 9.01 -13.93
CA ASN A 30 4.71 9.01 -14.21
C ASN A 30 5.34 7.67 -13.76
N PRO A 31 6.22 7.05 -14.56
CA PRO A 31 6.90 5.82 -14.18
C PRO A 31 7.80 5.96 -12.94
N LEU A 32 8.23 7.18 -12.60
CA LEU A 32 9.06 7.46 -11.41
C LEU A 32 8.27 7.49 -10.10
N ASP A 33 6.95 7.69 -10.16
CA ASP A 33 6.10 7.70 -8.96
C ASP A 33 6.08 6.32 -8.34
N LYS A 34 6.11 6.21 -7.01
CA LYS A 34 6.01 4.93 -6.30
C LYS A 34 4.78 4.99 -5.41
N THR A 35 3.74 4.27 -5.80
CA THR A 35 2.43 4.27 -5.13
C THR A 35 1.99 2.84 -4.90
N ALA A 36 1.74 2.49 -3.64
CA ALA A 36 1.25 1.17 -3.24
C ALA A 36 -0.05 1.30 -2.45
N VAL A 37 -0.91 0.30 -2.56
CA VAL A 37 -2.10 0.17 -1.71
C VAL A 37 -1.81 -0.89 -0.66
N VAL A 38 -2.06 -0.56 0.61
CA VAL A 38 -1.86 -1.49 1.73
C VAL A 38 -3.14 -1.57 2.54
N ALA A 39 -3.79 -2.74 2.53
CA ALA A 39 -4.93 -3.04 3.37
C ALA A 39 -4.44 -3.62 4.70
N LEU A 40 -4.63 -2.85 5.77
CA LEU A 40 -4.36 -3.26 7.15
C LEU A 40 -5.61 -3.89 7.77
N PRO A 41 -5.50 -4.75 8.81
CA PRO A 41 -6.64 -5.29 9.53
C PRO A 41 -7.65 -4.21 9.91
N GLY A 42 -8.89 -4.39 9.47
CA GLY A 42 -9.94 -3.38 9.57
C GLY A 42 -11.34 -3.96 9.40
N GLY A 43 -12.34 -3.11 9.60
CA GLY A 43 -13.76 -3.49 9.51
C GLY A 43 -14.34 -3.36 8.11
N ILE A 44 -15.67 -3.26 8.04
CA ILE A 44 -16.45 -3.19 6.79
C ILE A 44 -15.97 -2.09 5.85
N GLY A 45 -15.63 -0.90 6.37
CA GLY A 45 -15.14 0.20 5.53
C GLY A 45 -13.83 -0.12 4.81
N THR A 46 -12.91 -0.79 5.50
CA THR A 46 -11.64 -1.25 4.90
C THR A 46 -11.89 -2.33 3.86
N LEU A 47 -12.82 -3.26 4.14
CA LEU A 47 -13.20 -4.31 3.19
C LEU A 47 -13.84 -3.72 1.92
N ASP A 48 -14.73 -2.73 2.06
CA ASP A 48 -15.36 -2.02 0.94
C ASP A 48 -14.31 -1.33 0.05
N GLU A 49 -13.38 -0.58 0.64
CA GLU A 49 -12.30 0.07 -0.12
C GLU A 49 -11.33 -0.95 -0.74
N MET A 50 -11.05 -2.06 -0.06
CA MET A 50 -10.25 -3.16 -0.59
C MET A 50 -10.89 -3.81 -1.83
N PHE A 51 -12.16 -4.22 -1.74
CA PHE A 51 -12.84 -4.88 -2.86
C PHE A 51 -13.04 -3.94 -4.05
N GLU A 52 -13.28 -2.65 -3.81
CA GLU A 52 -13.34 -1.64 -4.86
C GLU A 52 -12.00 -1.55 -5.62
N MET A 53 -10.87 -1.50 -4.89
CA MET A 53 -9.55 -1.48 -5.50
C MET A 53 -9.23 -2.74 -6.30
N LEU A 54 -9.59 -3.92 -5.79
CA LEU A 54 -9.38 -5.19 -6.51
C LEU A 54 -10.16 -5.25 -7.80
N ALA A 55 -11.44 -4.85 -7.78
CA ALA A 55 -12.25 -4.77 -8.98
C ALA A 55 -11.67 -3.78 -10.00
N LEU A 56 -11.12 -2.64 -9.56
CA LEU A 56 -10.48 -1.67 -10.45
C LEU A 56 -9.17 -2.17 -11.07
N ILE A 57 -8.37 -2.93 -10.32
CA ILE A 57 -7.15 -3.60 -10.85
C ILE A 57 -7.56 -4.69 -11.85
N GLN A 58 -8.54 -5.51 -11.51
CA GLN A 58 -9.08 -6.57 -12.36
C GLN A 58 -9.64 -6.03 -13.69
N LEU A 59 -10.31 -4.88 -13.67
CA LEU A 59 -10.84 -4.20 -14.86
C LEU A 59 -9.79 -3.35 -15.61
N GLU A 60 -8.51 -3.44 -15.20
CA GLU A 60 -7.38 -2.68 -15.73
C GLU A 60 -7.62 -1.15 -15.74
N ARG A 61 -8.48 -0.66 -14.83
CA ARG A 61 -8.73 0.79 -14.65
C ARG A 61 -7.58 1.45 -13.92
N ILE A 62 -7.02 0.74 -12.95
CA ILE A 62 -5.78 1.07 -12.23
C ILE A 62 -4.71 0.08 -12.69
N GLY A 63 -3.47 0.55 -12.86
CA GLY A 63 -2.36 -0.34 -13.19
C GLY A 63 -2.11 -0.56 -14.68
N SER A 64 -3.03 -0.19 -15.57
CA SER A 64 -2.91 -0.42 -17.02
C SER A 64 -1.72 0.27 -17.68
N LYS A 65 -1.41 1.50 -17.28
CA LYS A 65 -0.18 2.19 -17.72
C LYS A 65 1.03 1.80 -16.89
N HIS A 66 0.87 1.82 -15.57
CA HIS A 66 1.92 1.57 -14.60
C HIS A 66 1.36 0.71 -13.46
N PRO A 67 1.84 -0.53 -13.28
CA PRO A 67 1.36 -1.43 -12.25
C PRO A 67 1.43 -0.81 -10.85
N VAL A 68 0.40 -1.06 -10.04
CA VAL A 68 0.31 -0.63 -8.64
C VAL A 68 0.26 -1.88 -7.77
N PRO A 69 1.20 -2.08 -6.83
CA PRO A 69 1.16 -3.22 -5.94
C PRO A 69 0.05 -3.03 -4.89
N PHE A 70 -0.80 -4.04 -4.74
CA PHE A 70 -1.77 -4.16 -3.66
C PHE A 70 -1.27 -5.16 -2.63
N LEU A 71 -1.14 -4.74 -1.37
CA LEU A 71 -0.69 -5.58 -0.27
C LEU A 71 -1.83 -5.80 0.74
N LEU A 72 -2.08 -7.05 1.10
CA LEU A 72 -3.01 -7.43 2.17
C LEU A 72 -2.21 -7.88 3.40
N MET A 73 -2.29 -7.11 4.49
CA MET A 73 -1.56 -7.41 5.71
C MET A 73 -2.37 -8.38 6.59
N ASN A 74 -2.00 -9.66 6.55
CA ASN A 74 -2.65 -10.74 7.28
C ASN A 74 -2.02 -11.00 8.66
N TYR A 75 -1.93 -9.96 9.49
CA TYR A 75 -1.43 -10.10 10.86
C TYR A 75 -2.30 -11.05 11.66
N ASP A 76 -1.66 -11.96 12.41
CA ASP A 76 -2.33 -12.93 13.27
C ASP A 76 -3.47 -13.70 12.58
N SER A 77 -3.34 -13.93 11.27
CA SER A 77 -4.35 -14.61 10.44
C SER A 77 -5.71 -13.89 10.37
N PHE A 78 -5.74 -12.56 10.57
CA PHE A 78 -6.96 -11.75 10.55
C PHE A 78 -7.83 -11.95 9.30
N TYR A 79 -7.21 -12.01 8.12
CA TYR A 79 -7.90 -12.18 6.84
C TYR A 79 -8.01 -13.65 6.40
N SER A 80 -7.49 -14.62 7.16
CA SER A 80 -7.50 -16.02 6.73
C SER A 80 -8.91 -16.55 6.44
N LYS A 81 -9.91 -16.18 7.23
CA LYS A 81 -11.32 -16.57 6.95
C LYS A 81 -11.92 -15.90 5.73
N LEU A 82 -11.44 -14.70 5.38
CA LEU A 82 -11.85 -14.06 4.15
C LEU A 82 -11.21 -14.72 2.93
N LEU A 83 -9.94 -15.09 3.03
CA LEU A 83 -9.22 -15.81 1.98
C LEU A 83 -9.86 -17.19 1.74
N ASP A 84 -10.15 -17.95 2.82
CA ASP A 84 -10.90 -19.21 2.74
C ASP A 84 -12.24 -19.04 1.98
N PHE A 85 -12.95 -17.93 2.24
CA PHE A 85 -14.22 -17.63 1.58
C PHE A 85 -14.06 -17.32 0.08
N LEU A 86 -12.98 -16.64 -0.31
CA LEU A 86 -12.68 -16.35 -1.71
C LEU A 86 -12.30 -17.61 -2.48
N ASP A 87 -11.58 -18.54 -1.83
CA ASP A 87 -11.29 -19.87 -2.42
C ASP A 87 -12.58 -20.65 -2.71
N VAL A 88 -13.56 -20.62 -1.79
CA VAL A 88 -14.89 -21.21 -2.02
C VAL A 88 -15.64 -20.54 -3.17
N CYS A 89 -15.46 -19.23 -3.36
CA CYS A 89 -16.05 -18.51 -4.49
C CYS A 89 -15.43 -18.94 -5.84
N GLU A 90 -14.12 -19.21 -5.87
CA GLU A 90 -13.47 -19.81 -7.03
C GLU A 90 -14.06 -21.20 -7.34
N ASP A 91 -14.29 -22.04 -6.31
CA ASP A 91 -14.90 -23.36 -6.47
C ASP A 91 -16.34 -23.31 -7.00
N TRP A 92 -17.09 -22.27 -6.65
CA TRP A 92 -18.44 -22.02 -7.19
C TRP A 92 -18.42 -21.41 -8.60
N GLY A 93 -17.25 -21.05 -9.12
CA GLY A 93 -17.08 -20.43 -10.44
C GLY A 93 -17.57 -19.00 -10.52
N THR A 94 -17.75 -18.31 -9.39
CA THR A 94 -18.07 -16.87 -9.38
C THR A 94 -16.84 -16.01 -9.64
N VAL A 95 -15.64 -16.57 -9.41
CA VAL A 95 -14.36 -15.96 -9.75
C VAL A 95 -13.50 -16.96 -10.50
N SER A 96 -12.70 -16.50 -11.48
CA SER A 96 -11.83 -17.40 -12.23
C SER A 96 -10.70 -17.90 -11.35
N LYS A 97 -10.30 -19.15 -11.55
CA LYS A 97 -9.27 -19.79 -10.73
C LYS A 97 -7.95 -19.01 -10.76
N GLY A 98 -7.45 -18.63 -9.59
CA GLY A 98 -6.19 -17.88 -9.43
C GLY A 98 -6.27 -16.39 -9.82
N GLU A 99 -7.44 -15.90 -10.22
CA GLU A 99 -7.64 -14.49 -10.55
C GLU A 99 -7.45 -13.63 -9.31
N VAL A 100 -8.14 -13.94 -8.21
CA VAL A 100 -8.05 -13.17 -6.95
C VAL A 100 -6.64 -13.19 -6.39
N ALA A 101 -6.00 -14.37 -6.39
CA ALA A 101 -4.64 -14.53 -5.89
C ALA A 101 -3.61 -13.71 -6.67
N SER A 102 -3.90 -13.36 -7.93
CA SER A 102 -3.03 -12.53 -8.77
C SER A 102 -3.18 -11.02 -8.52
N LEU A 103 -4.29 -10.58 -7.91
CA LEU A 103 -4.60 -9.15 -7.72
C LEU A 103 -3.85 -8.52 -6.54
N TRP A 104 -3.41 -9.30 -5.56
CA TRP A 104 -2.73 -8.82 -4.36
C TRP A 104 -1.54 -9.67 -3.95
N LYS A 105 -0.74 -9.12 -3.03
CA LYS A 105 0.27 -9.87 -2.29
C LYS A 105 -0.13 -9.91 -0.81
N VAL A 106 -0.43 -11.11 -0.30
CA VAL A 106 -0.65 -11.32 1.13
C VAL A 106 0.70 -11.32 1.85
N CYS A 107 0.80 -10.53 2.93
CA CYS A 107 1.98 -10.41 3.78
C CYS A 107 1.62 -10.62 5.24
N ASN A 108 2.43 -11.36 5.99
CA ASN A 108 2.21 -11.62 7.42
C ASN A 108 3.05 -10.70 8.32
N SER A 109 3.97 -9.90 7.76
CA SER A 109 4.84 -9.00 8.52
C SER A 109 5.20 -7.73 7.74
N ASN A 110 5.56 -6.67 8.45
CA ASN A 110 6.09 -5.44 7.86
C ASN A 110 7.33 -5.71 6.99
N SER A 111 8.23 -6.59 7.44
CA SER A 111 9.46 -6.93 6.72
C SER A 111 9.16 -7.59 5.37
N GLU A 112 8.17 -8.48 5.32
CA GLU A 112 7.72 -9.11 4.06
C GLU A 112 7.14 -8.07 3.09
N ALA A 113 6.29 -7.18 3.59
CA ALA A 113 5.71 -6.11 2.80
C ALA A 113 6.77 -5.15 2.22
N LEU A 114 7.73 -4.74 3.05
CA LEU A 114 8.83 -3.87 2.63
C LEU A 114 9.76 -4.55 1.62
N ALA A 115 10.09 -5.82 1.83
CA ALA A 115 10.88 -6.59 0.87
C ALA A 115 10.18 -6.68 -0.49
N TYR A 116 8.89 -7.02 -0.49
CA TYR A 116 8.09 -7.07 -1.71
C TYR A 116 8.05 -5.72 -2.44
N LEU A 117 7.85 -4.61 -1.72
CA LEU A 117 7.84 -3.27 -2.32
C LEU A 117 9.23 -2.87 -2.86
N ALA A 118 10.30 -3.22 -2.15
CA ALA A 118 11.66 -2.98 -2.61
C ALA A 118 11.95 -3.73 -3.91
N ASP A 119 11.55 -4.99 -4.00
CA ASP A 119 11.70 -5.81 -5.21
C ASP A 119 10.83 -5.28 -6.36
N PHE A 120 9.55 -4.97 -6.08
CA PHE A 120 8.60 -4.44 -7.07
C PHE A 120 9.11 -3.14 -7.72
N TYR A 121 9.67 -2.23 -6.92
CA TYR A 121 10.22 -0.95 -7.40
C TYR A 121 11.72 -0.98 -7.69
N ARG A 122 12.38 -2.14 -7.57
CA ARG A 122 13.82 -2.32 -7.76
C ARG A 122 14.66 -1.31 -6.97
N ILE A 123 14.29 -1.09 -5.70
CA ILE A 123 14.98 -0.16 -4.82
C ILE A 123 16.28 -0.83 -4.36
N SER A 124 17.41 -0.36 -4.87
CA SER A 124 18.72 -0.78 -4.37
C SER A 124 18.95 -0.21 -2.96
N SER A 125 19.40 -1.02 -2.02
CA SER A 125 19.62 -0.67 -0.60
C SER A 125 20.76 0.34 -0.34
N GLY A 126 21.14 1.15 -1.34
CA GLY A 126 22.35 1.99 -1.33
C GLY A 126 22.22 3.37 -0.67
N ASP A 127 21.02 3.81 -0.27
CA ASP A 127 20.79 5.21 0.12
C ASP A 127 20.43 5.45 1.61
N THR A 128 20.74 4.51 2.52
CA THR A 128 20.39 4.70 3.95
C THR A 128 21.53 4.46 4.94
N SER A 129 22.78 4.70 4.56
CA SER A 129 23.88 4.70 5.53
C SER A 129 24.91 5.77 5.19
N GLN A 130 24.61 7.05 5.48
CA GLN A 130 25.55 8.09 5.94
C GLN A 130 24.79 9.40 6.22
N LYS A 131 24.20 9.53 7.42
CA LYS A 131 23.99 10.81 8.15
C LYS A 131 23.19 10.53 9.42
N ASN A 132 23.80 9.89 10.40
CA ASN A 132 23.32 9.88 11.78
C ASN A 132 24.48 9.58 12.72
N GLU A 133 25.63 10.25 12.57
CA GLU A 133 26.75 10.08 13.52
C GLU A 133 27.82 11.18 13.44
N THR A 134 27.46 12.46 13.28
CA THR A 134 28.43 13.56 13.54
C THR A 134 27.75 14.91 13.75
N LYS A 135 27.02 15.10 14.86
CA LYS A 135 26.84 16.43 15.48
C LYS A 135 26.27 16.36 16.90
N LEU A 136 26.90 15.57 17.76
CA LEU A 136 26.76 15.71 19.22
C LEU A 136 28.14 15.78 19.87
N HIS A 137 29.02 16.62 19.32
CA HIS A 137 30.20 17.07 20.05
C HIS A 137 30.50 18.50 19.64
N SER A 138 30.64 19.37 20.64
CA SER A 138 30.99 20.79 20.54
C SER A 138 29.90 21.75 20.09
N THR A 139 29.08 22.20 21.04
CA THR A 139 28.95 23.63 21.40
C THR A 139 27.88 23.78 22.49
N HIS A 140 28.30 23.76 23.76
CA HIS A 140 27.77 24.59 24.84
C HIS A 140 28.53 24.22 26.11
N ASP A 141 29.61 24.96 26.38
CA ASP A 141 30.09 25.33 27.72
C ASP A 141 31.37 26.20 27.57
N LEU A 142 31.19 27.30 26.84
CA LEU A 142 32.02 28.50 26.94
C LEU A 142 31.05 29.67 26.75
N ILE A 143 30.40 30.10 27.83
CA ILE A 143 30.03 31.48 28.17
C ILE A 143 29.55 31.44 29.63
N SER A 144 30.39 32.02 30.48
CA SER A 144 30.20 32.57 31.84
C SER A 144 29.49 31.75 32.92
#